data_AF-A0AA43RJG5-F1
#
_entry.id   AF-A0AA43RJG5-F1
#
_cell.length_a   1.000
_cell.length_b   1.000
_cell.length_c   1.000
_cell.angle_alpha   90.00
_cell.angle_beta   90.00
_cell.angle_gamma   90.00
#
_symmetry.space_group_name_H-M   'P 1'
#
loop_
_entity.id
_entity.type
_entity.pdbx_description
1 polymer ?
#
loop_
_entity_poly.entity_id
_entity_poly.type
_entity_poly.pdbx_seq_one_letter_code
_entity_poly.pdbx_strand_id
1 'polypeptide(L)'
;MNKALLSSKNMCWCTPQDFFDKLNSEFDFVLDSAATDKTAKCALFYTPEMDGLSQSWDRGGAVFCNPPYGREIGKWVQKAFEEAHCGYPIVLLIPARTDTSYFHDYIYGKAEIRFVRGRLRFTDDEGNVADPAPFPSMVVIFNGKNSLS
;
A
#
# COMPACT_ATOMS: atom_id res chain seq x y z
N MET A 1 -6.99 -10.98 -22.15
CA MET A 1 -6.64 -9.85 -21.26
C MET A 1 -7.79 -9.64 -20.29
N ASN A 2 -7.60 -9.92 -19.00
CA ASN A 2 -8.62 -9.70 -17.98
C ASN A 2 -8.78 -8.18 -17.76
N LYS A 3 -9.82 -7.61 -18.38
CA LYS A 3 -10.22 -6.19 -18.25
C LYS A 3 -10.58 -5.79 -16.82
N ALA A 4 -10.87 -6.74 -15.93
CA ALA A 4 -11.44 -6.48 -14.61
C ALA A 4 -10.52 -5.66 -13.69
N LEU A 5 -9.21 -5.93 -13.70
CA LEU A 5 -8.23 -5.26 -12.81
C LEU A 5 -7.73 -3.91 -13.34
N LEU A 6 -8.05 -3.55 -14.59
CA LEU A 6 -7.77 -2.24 -15.19
C LEU A 6 -9.05 -1.42 -15.43
N SER A 7 -10.22 -1.99 -15.16
CA SER A 7 -11.51 -1.29 -15.21
C SER A 7 -11.86 -0.78 -13.82
N SER A 8 -12.32 0.47 -13.75
CA SER A 8 -12.78 1.17 -12.54
C SER A 8 -14.01 0.55 -11.86
N LYS A 9 -14.40 -0.69 -12.18
CA LYS A 9 -15.65 -1.30 -11.73
C LYS A 9 -15.56 -2.07 -10.42
N ASN A 10 -14.37 -2.51 -9.99
CA ASN A 10 -14.14 -3.07 -8.65
C ASN A 10 -12.68 -2.81 -8.27
N MET A 11 -12.45 -1.77 -7.46
CA MET A 11 -11.11 -1.38 -6.98
C MET A 11 -10.85 -1.79 -5.51
N CYS A 12 -11.82 -2.44 -4.87
CA CYS A 12 -11.69 -2.98 -3.52
C CYS A 12 -10.97 -4.33 -3.58
N TRP A 13 -9.64 -4.28 -3.64
CA TRP A 13 -8.79 -5.47 -3.57
C TRP A 13 -8.27 -5.62 -2.15
N CYS A 14 -8.76 -6.64 -1.44
CA CYS A 14 -8.30 -6.90 -0.08
C CYS A 14 -6.97 -7.66 -0.11
N THR A 15 -5.99 -7.16 0.65
CA THR A 15 -4.67 -7.80 0.77
C THR A 15 -4.84 -9.20 1.40
N PRO A 16 -4.20 -10.25 0.85
CA PRO A 16 -4.22 -11.58 1.46
C PRO A 16 -3.83 -11.52 2.94
N GLN A 17 -4.62 -12.16 3.81
CA GLN A 17 -4.43 -12.02 5.25
C GLN A 17 -3.04 -12.50 5.69
N ASP A 18 -2.58 -13.65 5.18
CA ASP A 18 -1.27 -14.22 5.50
C ASP A 18 -0.10 -13.33 5.05
N PHE A 19 -0.29 -12.54 4.00
CA PHE A 19 0.69 -11.58 3.52
C PHE A 19 0.73 -10.36 4.43
N PHE A 20 -0.44 -9.83 4.80
CA PHE A 20 -0.55 -8.72 5.75
C PHE A 20 0.02 -9.11 7.11
N ASP A 21 -0.33 -10.28 7.66
CA ASP A 21 0.10 -10.72 8.99
C ASP A 21 1.63 -10.80 9.11
N LYS A 22 2.33 -11.21 8.05
CA LYS A 22 3.80 -11.22 8.02
C LYS A 22 4.37 -9.82 8.14
N LEU A 23 3.83 -8.85 7.40
CA LEU A 23 4.25 -7.46 7.51
C LEU A 23 3.87 -6.89 8.89
N ASN A 24 2.67 -7.18 9.37
CA ASN A 24 2.20 -6.68 10.67
C ASN A 24 3.03 -7.23 11.83
N SER A 25 3.51 -8.47 11.74
CA SER A 25 4.42 -9.05 12.74
C SER A 25 5.77 -8.33 12.84
N GLU A 26 6.17 -7.63 11.77
CA GLU A 26 7.43 -6.87 11.70
C GLU A 26 7.23 -5.40 12.09
N PHE A 27 6.14 -4.78 11.65
CA PHE A 27 5.95 -3.34 11.76
C PHE A 27 4.93 -2.91 12.82
N ASP A 28 4.06 -3.82 13.29
CA ASP A 28 2.97 -3.54 14.24
C ASP A 28 2.13 -2.33 13.82
N PHE A 29 1.38 -2.48 12.72
CA PHE A 29 0.67 -1.38 12.09
C PHE A 29 -0.46 -0.86 12.97
N VAL A 30 -0.49 0.47 13.14
CA VAL A 30 -1.57 1.15 13.88
C VAL A 30 -2.63 1.71 12.95
N LEU A 31 -2.29 1.96 11.68
CA LEU A 31 -3.15 2.61 10.69
C LEU A 31 -3.12 1.86 9.35
N ASP A 32 -4.29 1.64 8.77
CA ASP A 32 -4.48 1.30 7.35
C ASP A 32 -4.96 2.54 6.58
N SER A 33 -4.05 3.20 5.87
CA SER A 33 -4.33 4.53 5.29
C SER A 33 -5.27 4.53 4.09
N ALA A 34 -5.57 3.35 3.52
CA ALA A 34 -6.36 3.20 2.31
C ALA A 34 -7.16 1.91 2.33
N ALA A 35 -8.32 1.94 3.00
CA ALA A 35 -9.18 0.78 3.15
C ALA A 35 -10.65 1.12 2.93
N THR A 36 -11.51 0.12 3.07
CA THR A 36 -12.95 0.25 3.27
C THR A 36 -13.29 -0.41 4.62
N ASP A 37 -14.51 -0.22 5.11
CA ASP A 37 -14.97 -0.91 6.33
C ASP A 37 -14.84 -2.45 6.26
N LYS A 38 -14.84 -3.02 5.05
CA LYS A 38 -14.74 -4.46 4.83
C LYS A 38 -13.31 -4.96 4.65
N THR A 39 -12.41 -4.10 4.15
CA THR A 39 -11.05 -4.49 3.75
C THR A 39 -9.97 -4.02 4.71
N ALA A 40 -10.34 -3.22 5.71
CA ALA A 40 -9.43 -2.68 6.71
C ALA A 40 -8.61 -3.77 7.40
N LYS A 41 -7.30 -3.55 7.49
CA LYS A 41 -6.37 -4.44 8.18
C LYS A 41 -5.97 -3.96 9.57
N CYS A 42 -6.28 -2.72 9.89
CA CYS A 42 -6.03 -2.10 11.20
C CYS A 42 -7.35 -1.58 11.79
N ALA A 43 -7.39 -1.42 13.12
CA ALA A 43 -8.55 -0.84 13.80
C ALA A 43 -8.75 0.65 13.46
N LEU A 44 -7.66 1.38 13.23
CA LEU A 44 -7.70 2.71 12.64
C LEU A 44 -7.49 2.58 11.13
N PHE A 45 -8.39 3.17 10.34
CA PHE A 45 -8.29 3.17 8.90
C PHE A 45 -8.99 4.37 8.28
N TYR A 46 -8.64 4.70 7.03
CA TYR A 46 -9.33 5.72 6.25
C TYR A 46 -10.11 5.10 5.11
N THR A 47 -11.40 5.44 5.04
CA THR A 47 -12.26 5.09 3.92
C THR A 47 -12.10 6.07 2.76
N PRO A 48 -12.59 5.74 1.55
CA PRO A 48 -12.60 6.69 0.44
C PRO A 48 -13.29 8.02 0.78
N GLU A 49 -14.34 8.00 1.61
CA GLU A 49 -15.08 9.18 2.06
C GLU A 49 -14.26 10.06 3.01
N MET A 50 -13.34 9.46 3.79
CA MET A 50 -12.43 10.19 4.67
C MET A 50 -11.26 10.82 3.92
N ASP A 51 -11.03 10.42 2.66
CA ASP A 51 -9.92 10.81 1.81
C ASP A 51 -8.56 10.70 2.53
N GLY A 52 -8.01 9.48 2.57
CA GLY A 52 -6.73 9.21 3.24
C GLY A 52 -5.54 10.05 2.75
N LEU A 53 -5.59 10.68 1.58
CA LEU A 53 -4.56 11.61 1.13
C LEU A 53 -4.63 12.96 1.89
N SER A 54 -5.83 13.37 2.30
CA SER A 54 -6.07 14.60 3.08
C SER A 54 -5.82 14.44 4.59
N GLN A 55 -5.82 13.21 5.09
CA GLN A 55 -5.66 12.92 6.51
C GLN A 55 -4.17 12.82 6.92
N SER A 56 -3.87 13.13 8.18
CA SER A 56 -2.54 12.86 8.74
C SER A 56 -2.32 11.35 8.90
N TRP A 57 -1.11 10.87 8.63
CA TRP A 57 -0.76 9.46 8.84
C TRP A 57 -0.01 9.23 10.16
N ASP A 58 0.35 10.30 10.88
CA ASP A 58 0.92 10.19 12.23
C ASP A 58 -0.17 9.81 13.24
N ARG A 59 -0.21 8.51 13.55
CA ARG A 59 -1.09 7.92 14.56
C ARG A 59 -0.32 7.26 15.69
N GLY A 60 0.95 7.61 15.87
CA GLY A 60 1.79 7.05 16.93
C GLY A 60 2.33 5.64 16.65
N GLY A 61 2.43 5.24 15.38
CA GLY A 61 2.93 3.91 14.99
C GLY A 61 3.03 3.73 13.48
N ALA A 62 3.42 2.53 13.03
CA ALA A 62 3.63 2.24 11.63
C ALA A 62 2.33 2.25 10.82
N VAL A 63 2.44 2.58 9.53
CA VAL A 63 1.29 2.72 8.62
C VAL A 63 1.37 1.70 7.50
N PHE A 64 0.29 0.98 7.28
CA PHE A 64 0.08 0.14 6.11
C PHE A 64 -0.73 0.91 5.05
N CYS A 65 -0.33 0.78 3.78
CA CYS A 65 -1.01 1.43 2.67
C CYS A 65 -1.12 0.47 1.48
N ASN A 66 -2.34 0.03 1.16
CA ASN A 66 -2.66 -0.63 -0.10
C ASN A 66 -3.59 0.28 -0.92
N PRO A 67 -3.04 1.30 -1.62
CA PRO A 67 -3.86 2.36 -2.22
C PRO A 67 -4.70 1.81 -3.38
N PRO A 68 -5.78 2.52 -3.77
CA PRO A 68 -6.53 2.15 -4.96
C PRO A 68 -5.62 2.15 -6.19
N TYR A 69 -5.61 1.04 -6.93
CA TYR A 69 -4.73 0.89 -8.08
C TYR A 69 -5.25 1.70 -9.27
N GLY A 70 -4.47 2.69 -9.71
CA GLY A 70 -4.89 3.57 -10.79
C GLY A 70 -3.93 4.73 -11.00
N ARG A 71 -4.46 5.82 -11.54
CA ARG A 71 -3.67 7.02 -11.90
C ARG A 71 -3.10 7.74 -10.69
N GLU A 72 -3.71 7.57 -9.52
CA GLU A 72 -3.37 8.32 -8.31
C GLU A 72 -2.30 7.66 -7.44
N ILE A 73 -1.78 6.46 -7.81
CA ILE A 73 -0.74 5.76 -7.02
C ILE A 73 0.44 6.69 -6.71
N GLY A 74 0.85 7.52 -7.68
CA GLY A 74 1.95 8.47 -7.48
C GLY A 74 1.72 9.45 -6.33
N LYS A 75 0.47 9.88 -6.09
CA LYS A 75 0.13 10.77 -4.97
C LYS A 75 0.25 10.06 -3.62
N TRP A 76 -0.17 8.80 -3.54
CA TRP A 76 -0.02 7.98 -2.33
C TRP A 76 1.45 7.73 -2.00
N VAL A 77 2.27 7.44 -3.02
CA VAL A 77 3.72 7.27 -2.86
C VAL A 77 4.37 8.57 -2.41
N GLN A 78 4.03 9.70 -3.04
CA GLN A 78 4.54 11.02 -2.63
C GLN A 78 4.19 11.33 -1.17
N LYS A 79 2.92 11.15 -0.79
CA LYS A 79 2.48 11.40 0.59
C LYS A 79 3.21 10.50 1.58
N ALA A 80 3.36 9.21 1.27
CA ALA A 80 4.11 8.29 2.12
C ALA A 80 5.57 8.70 2.29
N PHE A 81 6.21 9.14 1.21
CA PHE A 81 7.57 9.68 1.26
C PHE A 81 7.63 10.92 2.17
N GLU A 82 6.71 11.86 2.03
CA GLU A 82 6.65 13.09 2.83
C GLU A 82 6.37 12.80 4.32
N GLU A 83 5.33 12.02 4.64
CA GLU A 83 4.91 11.71 6.02
C GLU A 83 5.92 10.84 6.78
N ALA A 84 6.68 9.97 6.10
CA ALA A 84 7.66 9.10 6.75
C ALA A 84 8.79 9.88 7.44
N HIS A 85 9.04 11.13 7.05
CA HIS A 85 10.02 12.00 7.72
C HIS A 85 9.67 12.26 9.20
N CYS A 86 8.40 12.09 9.59
CA CYS A 86 7.92 12.32 10.95
C CYS A 86 8.18 11.16 11.93
N GLY A 87 8.64 9.99 11.46
CA GLY A 87 9.39 9.05 12.31
C GLY A 87 8.91 7.60 12.34
N TYR A 88 7.66 7.29 12.00
CA TYR A 88 7.19 5.91 11.96
C TYR A 88 7.34 5.30 10.56
N PRO A 89 7.58 3.97 10.45
CA PRO A 89 7.63 3.31 9.16
C PRO A 89 6.31 3.42 8.39
N ILE A 90 6.40 3.68 7.09
CA ILE A 90 5.25 3.64 6.18
C ILE A 90 5.51 2.58 5.12
N VAL A 91 4.60 1.61 5.03
CA VAL A 91 4.74 0.41 4.21
C VAL A 91 3.63 0.38 3.15
N LEU A 92 4.02 0.48 1.88
CA LEU A 92 3.09 0.43 0.75
C LEU A 92 3.14 -0.92 0.03
N LEU A 93 1.98 -1.45 -0.34
CA LEU A 93 1.84 -2.54 -1.30
C LEU A 93 1.34 -1.98 -2.64
N ILE A 94 2.23 -1.93 -3.64
CA ILE A 94 1.91 -1.34 -4.95
C ILE A 94 2.42 -2.20 -6.12
N PRO A 95 1.90 -1.99 -7.34
CA PRO A 95 2.47 -2.60 -8.54
C PRO A 95 3.95 -2.24 -8.72
N ALA A 96 4.79 -3.20 -9.07
CA ALA A 96 6.21 -2.97 -9.35
C ALA A 96 6.40 -2.33 -10.73
N ARG A 97 6.19 -1.00 -10.82
CA ARG A 97 6.33 -0.19 -12.03
C ARG A 97 7.55 0.71 -11.94
N THR A 98 8.71 0.12 -12.18
CA THR A 98 10.02 0.79 -12.07
C THR A 98 10.27 1.84 -13.16
N ASP A 99 9.38 1.96 -14.15
CA ASP A 99 9.43 2.90 -15.27
C ASP A 99 8.70 4.22 -14.99
N THR A 100 8.02 4.34 -13.84
CA THR A 100 7.18 5.51 -13.52
C THR A 100 7.96 6.63 -12.85
N SER A 101 7.51 7.88 -13.03
CA SER A 101 8.12 9.04 -12.37
C SER A 101 8.14 8.91 -10.85
N TYR A 102 7.01 8.55 -10.23
CA TYR A 102 6.94 8.39 -8.77
C TYR A 102 7.94 7.36 -8.23
N PHE A 103 8.28 6.33 -9.02
CA PHE A 103 9.29 5.36 -8.63
C PHE A 103 10.66 6.02 -8.52
N HIS A 104 11.09 6.78 -9.54
CA HIS A 104 12.38 7.47 -9.52
C HIS A 104 12.42 8.64 -8.54
N ASP A 105 11.34 9.41 -8.48
CA ASP A 105 11.27 10.65 -7.70
C ASP A 105 11.22 10.34 -6.20
N TYR A 106 10.48 9.31 -5.79
CA TYR A 106 10.17 9.07 -4.37
C TYR A 106 10.64 7.72 -3.82
N ILE A 107 10.85 6.68 -4.64
CA ILE A 107 11.17 5.32 -4.15
C ILE A 107 12.65 4.97 -4.33
N TYR A 108 13.15 5.11 -5.56
CA TYR A 108 14.48 4.65 -5.93
C TYR A 108 15.58 5.40 -5.18
N GLY A 109 16.39 4.65 -4.42
CA GLY A 109 17.43 5.19 -3.55
C GLY A 109 16.92 5.92 -2.30
N LYS A 110 15.61 5.87 -2.02
CA LYS A 110 14.97 6.58 -0.89
C LYS A 110 14.15 5.66 0.03
N ALA A 111 13.77 4.49 -0.46
CA ALA A 111 13.01 3.47 0.27
C ALA A 111 13.68 2.10 0.17
N GLU A 112 13.42 1.26 1.16
CA GLU A 112 13.65 -0.17 1.04
C GLU A 112 12.57 -0.77 0.12
N ILE A 113 12.98 -1.67 -0.78
CA ILE A 113 12.10 -2.32 -1.75
C ILE A 113 12.20 -3.82 -1.57
N ARG A 114 11.06 -4.48 -1.34
CA ARG A 114 10.94 -5.94 -1.32
C ARG A 114 10.06 -6.41 -2.47
N PHE A 115 10.66 -7.05 -3.46
CA PHE A 115 9.90 -7.63 -4.57
C PHE A 115 9.14 -8.88 -4.13
N VAL A 116 7.87 -8.96 -4.49
CA VAL A 116 7.05 -10.15 -4.20
C VAL A 116 7.29 -11.20 -5.29
N ARG A 117 7.76 -12.38 -4.89
CA ARG A 117 7.92 -13.51 -5.81
C ARG A 117 6.54 -14.08 -6.18
N GLY A 118 6.19 -13.99 -7.46
CA GLY A 118 4.91 -14.50 -7.99
C GLY A 118 3.87 -13.41 -8.18
N ARG A 119 2.59 -13.80 -8.09
CA ARG A 119 1.44 -12.89 -8.19
C ARG A 119 0.55 -13.08 -6.97
N LEU A 120 0.28 -11.99 -6.27
CA LEU A 120 -0.66 -12.01 -5.16
C LEU A 120 -2.07 -12.30 -5.70
N ARG A 121 -2.84 -13.07 -4.91
CA ARG A 121 -4.25 -13.33 -5.17
C ARG A 121 -5.06 -12.53 -4.17
N PHE A 122 -5.44 -11.32 -4.57
CA PHE A 122 -6.31 -10.48 -3.75
C PHE A 122 -7.67 -11.13 -3.59
N THR A 123 -8.36 -10.84 -2.48
CA THR A 123 -9.76 -11.25 -2.31
C THR A 123 -10.68 -10.07 -2.61
N ASP A 124 -11.89 -10.36 -3.05
CA ASP A 124 -12.96 -9.37 -3.07
C ASP A 124 -13.53 -9.12 -1.65
N ASP A 125 -14.51 -8.23 -1.55
CA ASP A 125 -15.19 -7.86 -0.32
C ASP A 125 -15.98 -9.01 0.34
N GLU A 126 -16.18 -10.13 -0.37
CA GLU A 126 -16.84 -11.34 0.13
C GLU A 126 -15.83 -12.42 0.56
N GLY A 127 -14.53 -12.15 0.41
CA GLY A 127 -13.46 -13.09 0.74
C GLY A 127 -13.20 -14.13 -0.35
N ASN A 128 -13.82 -13.99 -1.53
CA ASN A 128 -13.56 -14.88 -2.65
C ASN A 128 -12.18 -14.57 -3.24
N VAL A 129 -11.39 -15.62 -3.43
CA VAL A 129 -10.04 -15.51 -4.01
C VAL A 129 -10.14 -15.18 -5.49
N ALA A 130 -9.61 -14.04 -5.89
CA ALA A 130 -9.56 -13.66 -7.29
C ALA A 130 -8.44 -14.40 -8.05
N ASP A 131 -8.49 -14.26 -9.38
CA ASP A 131 -7.35 -14.59 -10.22
C ASP A 131 -6.08 -13.87 -9.74
N PRO A 132 -4.88 -14.44 -9.97
CA PRO A 132 -3.65 -13.76 -9.62
C PRO A 132 -3.59 -12.38 -10.27
N ALA A 133 -3.07 -11.39 -9.54
CA ALA A 133 -2.91 -10.04 -10.04
C ALA A 133 -2.17 -10.04 -11.39
N PRO A 134 -2.63 -9.28 -12.39
CA PRO A 134 -2.01 -9.28 -13.72
C PRO A 134 -0.69 -8.49 -13.75
N PHE A 135 -0.31 -7.86 -12.63
CA PHE A 135 0.90 -7.07 -12.47
C PHE A 135 1.79 -7.65 -11.36
N PRO A 136 3.12 -7.47 -11.46
CA PRO A 136 4.01 -7.73 -10.33
C PRO A 136 3.71 -6.77 -9.18
N SER A 137 3.96 -7.21 -7.94
CA SER A 137 3.82 -6.38 -6.74
C SER A 137 5.17 -6.20 -6.06
N MET A 138 5.32 -5.06 -5.38
CA MET A 138 6.43 -4.80 -4.48
C MET A 138 5.91 -4.17 -3.19
N VAL A 139 6.64 -4.42 -2.11
CA VAL A 139 6.49 -3.69 -0.85
C VAL A 139 7.53 -2.58 -0.85
N VAL A 140 7.09 -1.36 -0.59
CA VAL A 140 7.93 -0.16 -0.47
C VAL A 140 7.89 0.27 0.98
N ILE A 141 9.06 0.42 1.61
CA ILE A 141 9.16 0.73 3.02
C ILE A 141 9.96 2.02 3.18
N PHE A 142 9.28 3.05 3.69
CA PHE A 142 9.90 4.27 4.13
C PHE A 142 10.19 4.17 5.63
N ASN A 143 11.42 3.85 5.98
CA ASN A 143 11.89 3.78 7.37
C ASN A 143 12.16 5.20 7.88
N GLY A 144 11.22 5.79 8.60
CA GLY A 144 11.38 7.12 9.20
C GLY A 144 12.75 7.28 9.87
N LYS A 145 13.47 8.33 9.47
CA LYS A 145 14.82 8.74 9.94
C LYS A 145 16.00 7.77 9.77
N ASN A 146 15.84 6.56 9.23
CA ASN A 146 16.96 5.60 9.07
C ASN A 146 17.50 5.42 7.64
N SER A 147 17.03 6.20 6.66
CA SER A 147 17.47 6.07 5.26
C SER A 147 18.67 6.95 4.85
N LEU A 148 19.41 7.51 5.81
CA LEU A 148 20.69 8.20 5.55
C LEU A 148 21.81 7.64 6.42
N SER A 149 22.44 6.57 5.95
CA SER A 149 23.81 6.20 6.29
C SER A 149 24.57 5.84 5.02
#